data_AF-A0A124JXG7-F1
#
_entry.id   AF-A0A124JXG7-F1
#
_cell.length_a   1.000
_cell.length_b   1.000
_cell.length_c   1.000
_cell.angle_alpha   90.00
_cell.angle_beta   90.00
_cell.angle_gamma   90.00
#
_symmetry.space_group_name_H-M   'P 1'
#
loop_
_entity.id
_entity.type
_entity.pdbx_description
1 polymer ?
#
loop_
_entity_poly.entity_id
_entity_poly.type
_entity_poly.pdbx_seq_one_letter_code
_entity_poly.pdbx_strand_id
1 'polypeptide(L)' 'MLDQFAHAIQVLGGTTAAARRLNIDERAIRRFSNGERPLNPGLLADTAKALRQLADDATAAEQAIMAALSGQGG' A
#
# COMPACT_ATOMS: atom_id res chain seq x y z
N MET A 1 -11.70 -9.43 -7.54
CA MET A 1 -10.53 -8.74 -8.13
C MET A 1 -10.60 -7.23 -7.99
N LEU A 2 -11.60 -6.53 -8.53
CA LEU A 2 -11.74 -5.06 -8.34
C LEU A 2 -11.85 -4.67 -6.86
N ASP A 3 -12.66 -5.41 -6.10
CA ASP A 3 -12.83 -5.22 -4.66
C ASP A 3 -11.52 -5.39 -3.88
N GLN A 4 -10.76 -6.45 -4.18
CA GLN A 4 -9.44 -6.68 -3.60
C GLN A 4 -8.43 -5.58 -3.96
N PHE A 5 -8.49 -5.04 -5.18
CA PHE A 5 -7.66 -3.90 -5.56
C PHE A 5 -8.06 -2.65 -4.78
N ALA A 6 -9.36 -2.32 -4.72
CA ALA A 6 -9.86 -1.18 -3.95
C ALA A 6 -9.48 -1.28 -2.46
N HIS A 7 -9.58 -2.48 -1.89
CA HIS A 7 -9.14 -2.77 -0.53
C HIS A 7 -7.62 -2.57 -0.36
N ALA A 8 -6.81 -3.10 -1.27
CA ALA A 8 -5.36 -2.89 -1.27
C ALA A 8 -4.99 -1.40 -1.31
N ILE A 9 -5.68 -0.60 -2.12
CA ILE A 9 -5.47 0.85 -2.19
C ILE A 9 -5.81 1.52 -0.86
N GLN A 10 -6.89 1.11 -0.18
CA GLN A 10 -7.21 1.63 1.15
C GLN A 10 -6.14 1.26 2.17
N VAL A 11 -5.65 0.00 2.18
CA VAL A 11 -4.56 -0.44 3.06
C VAL A 11 -3.27 0.35 2.81
N LEU A 12 -2.99 0.71 1.55
CA LEU A 12 -1.87 1.58 1.20
C LEU A 12 -2.02 3.02 1.72
N GLY A 13 -3.16 3.41 2.30
CA GLY A 13 -3.44 4.77 2.76
C GLY A 13 -4.25 5.60 1.76
N GLY A 14 -5.01 4.94 0.89
CA GLY A 14 -5.89 5.58 -0.09
C GLY A 14 -5.24 5.82 -1.46
N THR A 15 -6.00 6.45 -2.36
CA THR A 15 -5.61 6.63 -3.77
C THR A 15 -4.34 7.45 -3.94
N THR A 16 -4.17 8.53 -3.18
CA THR A 16 -2.99 9.40 -3.27
C THR A 16 -1.70 8.71 -2.82
N ALA A 17 -1.76 7.94 -1.72
CA ALA A 17 -0.61 7.21 -1.21
C ALA A 17 -0.22 6.06 -2.15
N ALA A 18 -1.21 5.33 -2.67
CA ALA A 18 -0.97 4.28 -3.65
C ALA A 18 -0.43 4.84 -4.98
N ALA A 19 -0.96 5.96 -5.47
CA ALA A 19 -0.49 6.63 -6.69
C ALA A 19 1.00 6.96 -6.62
N ARG A 20 1.46 7.51 -5.49
CA ARG A 20 2.89 7.79 -5.25
C ARG A 20 3.74 6.52 -5.22
N ARG A 21 3.27 5.45 -4.55
CA ARG A 21 4.03 4.19 -4.42
C ARG A 21 4.14 3.42 -5.72
N LEU A 22 3.05 3.36 -6.49
CA LEU A 22 2.99 2.62 -7.75
C LEU A 22 3.48 3.46 -8.95
N ASN A 23 3.80 4.74 -8.74
CA ASN A 23 4.11 5.71 -9.80
C ASN A 23 3.01 5.79 -10.88
N ILE A 24 1.75 5.76 -10.43
CA ILE A 24 0.57 5.76 -11.29
C ILE A 24 -0.28 6.98 -10.95
N ASP A 25 -0.85 7.58 -11.97
CA ASP A 25 -1.74 8.73 -11.83
C ASP A 25 -2.98 8.37 -10.96
N GLU A 26 -3.39 9.25 -10.04
CA GLU A 26 -4.57 9.00 -9.21
C GLU A 26 -5.83 8.76 -10.03
N ARG A 27 -5.96 9.44 -11.18
CA ARG A 27 -7.06 9.19 -12.11
C ARG A 27 -7.03 7.78 -12.66
N ALA A 28 -5.85 7.23 -12.93
CA ALA A 28 -5.72 5.86 -13.39
C ALA A 28 -6.14 4.87 -12.31
N ILE A 29 -5.72 5.07 -11.04
CA ILE A 29 -6.17 4.23 -9.91
C ILE A 29 -7.69 4.26 -9.77
N ARG A 30 -8.31 5.44 -9.83
CA ARG A 30 -9.78 5.56 -9.81
C ARG A 30 -10.45 4.82 -10.96
N ARG A 31 -9.93 4.96 -12.19
CA ARG A 31 -10.44 4.23 -13.36
C ARG A 31 -10.35 2.72 -13.21
N PHE A 32 -9.24 2.21 -12.66
CA PHE A 32 -9.11 0.79 -12.36
C PHE A 32 -10.10 0.35 -11.29
N SER A 33 -10.26 1.12 -10.21
CA SER A 33 -11.18 0.81 -9.12
C SER A 33 -12.66 0.84 -9.54
N ASN A 34 -13.01 1.72 -10.48
CA ASN A 34 -14.34 1.82 -11.08
C ASN A 34 -14.62 0.77 -12.17
N GLY A 35 -13.61 0.00 -12.59
CA GLY A 35 -13.75 -0.97 -13.69
C GLY A 35 -13.74 -0.36 -15.10
N GLU A 36 -13.37 0.92 -15.24
CA GLU A 36 -13.24 1.61 -16.55
C GLU A 36 -12.02 1.12 -17.35
N ARG A 37 -11.10 0.39 -16.72
CA ARG A 37 -9.94 -0.25 -17.36
C ARG A 37 -9.68 -1.62 -16.74
N PRO A 38 -9.27 -2.62 -17.54
CA PRO A 38 -8.85 -3.91 -17.01
C PRO A 38 -7.57 -3.77 -16.17
N LEU A 39 -7.54 -4.46 -15.03
CA LEU A 39 -6.35 -4.62 -14.19
C LEU A 39 -5.37 -5.55 -14.91
N ASN A 40 -4.15 -5.06 -15.16
CA ASN A 40 -3.09 -5.88 -15.73
C ASN A 40 -2.43 -6.70 -14.61
N PRO A 41 -2.08 -7.99 -14.82
CA PRO A 41 -1.29 -8.77 -13.85
C PRO A 41 -0.02 -8.07 -13.35
N GLY A 42 0.67 -7.28 -14.19
CA GLY A 42 1.83 -6.50 -13.75
C GLY A 42 1.50 -5.45 -12.68
N LEU A 43 0.34 -4.79 -12.80
CA LEU A 43 -0.13 -3.83 -11.81
C LEU A 43 -0.48 -4.50 -10.48
N LEU A 44 -1.10 -5.69 -10.55
CA LEU A 44 -1.41 -6.47 -9.35
C LEU A 44 -0.15 -6.94 -8.63
N ALA A 45 0.87 -7.38 -9.37
CA ALA A 45 2.16 -7.75 -8.82
C ALA A 45 2.87 -6.55 -8.15
N ASP A 46 2.85 -5.38 -8.78
CA ASP A 46 3.42 -4.16 -8.22
C ASP A 46 2.66 -3.70 -6.97
N THR A 47 1.32 -3.79 -6.99
CA THR A 47 0.46 -3.51 -5.83
C THR A 47 0.79 -4.45 -4.66
N ALA A 48 0.95 -5.76 -4.94
CA ALA A 48 1.33 -6.73 -3.91
C ALA A 48 2.73 -6.43 -3.33
N LYS A 49 3.69 -6.02 -4.17
CA LYS A 49 5.02 -5.61 -3.73
C LYS A 49 4.97 -4.37 -2.84
N ALA A 50 4.17 -3.36 -3.23
CA ALA A 50 3.98 -2.14 -2.43
C ALA A 50 3.35 -2.45 -1.06
N LEU A 51 2.36 -3.34 -1.01
CA LEU A 51 1.78 -3.81 0.25
C LEU A 51 2.81 -4.52 1.13
N ARG A 52 3.63 -5.38 0.53
CA ARG A 52 4.70 -6.08 1.26
C ARG A 52 5.70 -5.09 1.85
N GLN A 53 6.10 -4.07 1.09
CA GLN A 53 7.00 -3.02 1.56
C GLN A 53 6.37 -2.20 2.69
N LEU A 54 5.07 -1.90 2.61
CA LEU A 54 4.34 -1.21 3.68
C LEU A 54 4.34 -2.04 4.96
N ALA A 55 4.10 -3.35 4.87
CA ALA A 55 4.12 -4.24 6.02
C ALA A 55 5.52 -4.30 6.67
N ASP A 56 6.58 -4.33 5.85
CA ASP A 56 7.96 -4.30 6.32
C ASP A 56 8.28 -2.98 7.05
N ASP A 57 7.91 -1.85 6.46
CA ASP A 57 8.07 -0.51 7.06
C ASP A 57 7.28 -0.37 8.37
N ALA A 58 6.04 -0.86 8.40
CA ALA A 58 5.22 -0.88 9.61
C ALA A 58 5.83 -1.76 10.70
N THR A 59 6.38 -2.92 10.33
CA THR A 59 7.07 -3.81 11.27
C THR A 59 8.35 -3.16 11.81
N ALA A 60 9.13 -2.52 10.94
CA ALA A 60 10.34 -1.79 11.35
C ALA A 60 10.00 -0.63 12.31
N ALA A 61 8.94 0.13 12.02
CA ALA A 61 8.45 1.19 12.89
C ALA A 61 7.95 0.64 14.24
N GLU A 62 7.21 -0.46 14.24
CA GLU A 62 6.78 -1.15 15.47
C GLU A 62 7.99 -1.56 16.32
N GLN A 63 8.98 -2.23 15.73
CA GLN A 63 10.20 -2.66 16.42
C GLN A 63 10.98 -1.46 16.99
N ALA A 64 11.10 -0.36 16.24
CA ALA A 64 11.75 0.85 16.71
C ALA A 64 11.01 1.47 17.91
N ILE A 65 9.67 1.51 17.89
CA ILE A 65 8.85 1.99 19.00
C ILE A 65 9.02 1.06 20.22
N MET A 66 8.95 -0.26 20.04
CA MET A 66 9.15 -1.23 21.12
C MET A 66 10.56 -1.12 21.73
N ALA A 67 11.59 -0.95 20.91
CA ALA A 67 12.96 -0.74 21.37
C ALA A 67 13.06 0.55 22.20
N ALA A 68 12.48 1.65 21.72
CA ALA A 68 12.44 2.93 22.44
C ALA A 68 11.66 2.86 23.77
N LEU A 69 10.62 2.02 23.85
CA LEU A 69 9.88 1.77 25.09
C LEU A 69 10.71 0.92 26.07
N SER A 70 11.40 -0.13 25.59
CA SER A 70 12.27 -0.96 26.43
C SER A 70 13.52 -0.24 26.95
N GLY A 71 14.00 0.78 26.21
CA GLY A 71 15.18 1.58 26.59
C GLY A 71 14.90 2.70 27.58
N GLN A 72 13.64 3.06 27.82
CA GLN A 72 13.24 4.11 28.77
C GLN A 72 12.92 3.59 30.19
N GLY A 73 13.14 2.29 30.44
CA GLY A 73 12.85 1.63 31.73
C GLY A 73 14.06 1.33 32.61
N GLY A 74 15.19 2.03 32.44
CA GLY A 74 16.42 1.84 33.23
C GLY A 74 16.80 3.07 34.04
#